data_AF-A0A0J8V7B1-F1
#
_entry.id   AF-A0A0J8V7B1-F1
#
_cell.length_a   1.000
_cell.length_b   1.000
_cell.length_c   1.000
_cell.angle_alpha   90.00
_cell.angle_beta   90.00
_cell.angle_gamma   90.00
#
_symmetry.space_group_name_H-M   'P 1'
#
loop_
_entity.id
_entity.type
_entity.pdbx_description
1 polymer ?
#
loop_
_entity_poly.entity_id
_entity_poly.type
_entity_poly.pdbx_seq_one_letter_code
_entity_poly.pdbx_strand_id
1 'polypeptide(L)'
;MDALQANNILMRDILGFNEPDFATAYVTIAYTDQSELDAKGINCNELAMRKNLASLLSERTGTITALVEAAIQTKPQFCAFALTNHLAWKSLVMHRLSQERARIPSFEVAHFFLSYPDSPKFSDACDYVMESGIDVPSEFRKEFTEFFNSSVHESLYQEGQGDGKG
;
A
#
# COMPACT_ATOMS: atom_id res chain seq x y z
N MET A 1 11.58 -2.61 -16.11
CA MET A 1 10.28 -2.55 -15.42
C MET A 1 9.50 -1.44 -16.08
N ASP A 2 8.37 -1.79 -16.70
CA ASP A 2 7.42 -0.81 -17.23
C ASP A 2 6.44 -0.35 -16.13
N ALA A 3 5.62 0.65 -16.45
CA ALA A 3 4.67 1.25 -15.51
C ALA A 3 3.55 0.29 -15.06
N LEU A 4 3.11 -0.65 -15.90
CA LEU A 4 2.06 -1.60 -15.50
C LEU A 4 2.60 -2.62 -14.51
N GLN A 5 3.80 -3.14 -14.77
CA GLN A 5 4.50 -4.03 -13.85
C GLN A 5 4.77 -3.32 -12.51
N ALA A 6 5.21 -2.06 -12.55
CA ALA A 6 5.43 -1.26 -11.34
C ALA A 6 4.13 -1.03 -10.55
N ASN A 7 3.03 -0.68 -11.22
CA ASN A 7 1.74 -0.48 -10.57
C ASN A 7 1.24 -1.77 -9.88
N ASN A 8 1.40 -2.93 -10.50
CA ASN A 8 1.01 -4.20 -9.89
C ASN A 8 1.78 -4.48 -8.59
N ILE A 9 3.07 -4.14 -8.55
CA ILE A 9 3.89 -4.23 -7.34
C ILE A 9 3.36 -3.27 -6.27
N LEU A 10 3.04 -2.02 -6.62
CA LEU A 10 2.47 -1.05 -5.66
C LEU A 10 1.11 -1.51 -5.10
N MET A 11 0.24 -2.05 -5.95
CA MET A 11 -1.06 -2.55 -5.53
C MET A 11 -0.93 -3.75 -4.59
N ARG A 12 0.02 -4.66 -4.87
CA ARG A 12 0.30 -5.81 -4.00
C ARG A 12 0.85 -5.38 -2.64
N ASP A 13 1.74 -4.38 -2.61
CA ASP A 13 2.22 -3.77 -1.37
C ASP A 13 1.09 -3.14 -0.55
N ILE A 14 0.15 -2.43 -1.20
CA ILE A 14 -1.05 -1.86 -0.55
C ILE A 14 -1.90 -2.97 0.09
N LEU A 15 -2.08 -4.10 -0.60
CA LEU A 15 -2.78 -5.28 -0.08
C LEU A 15 -2.01 -6.01 1.04
N GLY A 16 -0.78 -5.60 1.35
CA GLY A 16 0.00 -6.21 2.43
C GLY A 16 0.95 -7.32 1.97
N PHE A 17 1.10 -7.55 0.67
CA PHE A 17 2.12 -8.49 0.18
C PHE A 17 3.51 -7.86 0.31
N ASN A 18 4.47 -8.65 0.79
CA ASN A 18 5.86 -8.24 0.81
C ASN A 18 6.43 -8.26 -0.63
N GLU A 19 6.76 -7.07 -1.13
CA GLU A 19 7.22 -6.86 -2.49
C GLU A 19 8.67 -6.34 -2.51
N PRO A 20 9.68 -7.21 -2.74
CA PRO A 20 11.10 -6.81 -2.70
C PRO A 20 11.47 -5.67 -3.64
N ASP A 21 10.74 -5.55 -4.75
CA ASP A 21 10.95 -4.54 -5.78
C ASP A 21 10.11 -3.27 -5.59
N PHE A 22 9.36 -3.16 -4.49
CA PHE A 22 8.50 -2.01 -4.18
C PHE A 22 9.21 -0.67 -4.38
N ALA A 23 10.42 -0.50 -3.83
CA ALA A 23 11.15 0.75 -3.94
C ALA A 23 11.46 1.12 -5.41
N THR A 24 11.81 0.11 -6.22
CA THR A 24 12.06 0.31 -7.66
C THR A 24 10.77 0.64 -8.39
N ALA A 25 9.66 -0.02 -8.04
CA ALA A 25 8.35 0.24 -8.62
C ALA A 25 7.85 1.66 -8.30
N TYR A 26 7.96 2.10 -7.03
CA TYR A 26 7.56 3.43 -6.59
C TYR A 26 8.31 4.53 -7.35
N VAL A 27 9.64 4.41 -7.42
CA VAL A 27 10.48 5.36 -8.18
C VAL A 27 10.18 5.31 -9.68
N THR A 28 9.81 4.14 -10.21
CA THR A 28 9.42 4.03 -11.62
C THR A 28 8.15 4.82 -11.89
N ILE A 29 7.07 4.59 -11.12
CA ILE A 29 5.81 5.34 -11.27
C ILE A 29 5.99 6.84 -11.01
N ALA A 30 6.76 7.22 -9.99
CA ALA A 30 6.99 8.63 -9.66
C ALA A 30 7.65 9.42 -10.80
N TYR A 31 8.45 8.77 -11.65
CA TYR A 31 9.13 9.39 -12.79
C TYR A 31 8.60 8.90 -14.14
N THR A 32 7.39 8.32 -14.18
CA THR A 32 6.65 8.07 -15.41
C THR A 32 5.65 9.19 -15.60
N ASP A 33 5.66 9.81 -16.80
CA ASP A 33 4.79 10.94 -17.12
C ASP A 33 3.32 10.64 -16.82
N GLN A 34 2.61 11.61 -16.22
CA GLN A 34 1.20 11.45 -15.85
C GLN A 34 0.33 11.01 -17.05
N SER A 35 0.58 11.55 -18.24
CA SER A 35 -0.16 11.18 -19.45
C SER A 35 0.05 9.71 -19.85
N GLU A 36 1.23 9.14 -19.58
CA GLU A 36 1.49 7.71 -19.79
C GLU A 36 0.76 6.85 -18.75
N LEU A 37 0.75 7.28 -17.48
CA LEU A 37 0.00 6.61 -16.42
C LEU A 37 -1.51 6.59 -16.73
N ASP A 38 -2.05 7.74 -17.13
CA ASP A 38 -3.47 7.90 -17.47
C ASP A 38 -3.84 7.02 -18.68
N ALA A 39 -3.00 7.00 -19.72
CA ALA A 39 -3.20 6.15 -20.90
C ALA A 39 -3.21 4.65 -20.57
N LYS A 40 -2.55 4.25 -19.48
CA LYS A 40 -2.51 2.87 -18.97
C LYS A 40 -3.58 2.59 -17.90
N GLY A 41 -4.41 3.58 -17.54
CA GLY A 41 -5.42 3.45 -16.49
C GLY A 41 -4.83 3.34 -15.07
N ILE A 42 -3.60 3.81 -14.87
CA ILE A 42 -2.93 3.78 -13.57
C ILE A 42 -3.32 5.03 -12.78
N ASN A 43 -4.16 4.87 -11.76
CA ASN A 43 -4.62 5.96 -10.90
C ASN A 43 -3.58 6.33 -9.83
N CYS A 44 -2.41 6.80 -10.26
CA CYS A 44 -1.35 7.34 -9.40
C CYS A 44 -1.09 8.81 -9.76
N ASN A 45 -0.69 9.60 -8.77
CA ASN A 45 -0.30 11.00 -8.98
C ASN A 45 1.23 11.12 -8.96
N GLU A 46 1.84 11.24 -10.15
CA GLU A 46 3.31 11.28 -10.27
C GLU A 46 3.94 12.42 -9.45
N LEU A 47 3.26 13.57 -9.36
CA LEU A 47 3.78 14.77 -8.73
C LEU A 47 3.84 14.57 -7.21
N ALA A 48 2.76 14.06 -6.62
CA ALA A 48 2.71 13.73 -5.20
C ALA A 48 3.76 12.67 -4.84
N MET A 49 3.94 11.65 -5.69
CA MET A 49 4.96 10.63 -5.47
C MET A 49 6.38 11.20 -5.54
N ARG A 50 6.68 12.11 -6.49
CA ARG A 50 7.97 12.82 -6.54
C ARG A 50 8.23 13.67 -5.30
N LYS A 51 7.20 14.37 -4.81
CA LYS A 51 7.30 15.17 -3.57
C LYS A 51 7.64 14.29 -2.37
N ASN A 52 7.02 13.11 -2.25
CA ASN A 52 7.37 12.15 -1.20
C ASN A 52 8.83 11.70 -1.29
N LEU A 53 9.31 11.38 -2.49
CA LEU A 53 10.71 11.01 -2.73
C LEU A 53 11.70 12.15 -2.41
N ALA A 54 11.37 13.39 -2.77
CA ALA A 54 12.20 14.54 -2.47
C ALA A 54 12.23 14.84 -0.96
N SER A 55 11.08 14.73 -0.28
CA SER A 55 10.99 14.89 1.18
C SER A 55 11.86 13.86 1.91
N LEU A 56 11.84 12.62 1.43
CA LEU A 56 12.68 11.55 1.96
C LEU A 56 14.17 11.82 1.87
N LEU A 57 14.63 12.31 0.71
CA LEU A 57 16.03 12.67 0.52
C LEU A 57 16.39 13.91 1.37
N SER A 58 15.53 14.92 1.38
CA SER A 58 15.66 16.14 2.19
C SER A 58 15.87 15.83 3.68
N GLU A 59 15.04 14.97 4.27
CA GLU A 59 15.17 14.55 5.66
C GLU A 59 16.52 13.90 5.98
N ARG A 60 17.12 13.19 5.02
CA ARG A 60 18.39 12.49 5.23
C ARG A 60 19.62 13.35 4.95
N THR A 61 19.54 14.24 3.97
CA THR A 61 20.67 15.11 3.61
C THR A 61 20.66 16.44 4.36
N GLY A 62 19.58 16.76 5.07
CA GLY A 62 19.38 18.09 5.68
C GLY A 62 19.19 19.21 4.63
N THR A 63 18.88 18.85 3.39
CA THR A 63 18.63 19.79 2.29
C THR A 63 17.17 20.20 2.26
N ILE A 64 16.83 21.38 1.75
CA ILE A 64 15.44 21.84 1.62
C ILE A 64 14.70 21.02 0.54
N THR A 65 13.51 20.49 0.84
CA THR A 65 12.71 19.66 -0.09
C THR A 65 12.53 20.31 -1.46
N ALA A 66 12.18 21.60 -1.53
CA ALA A 66 12.00 22.30 -2.79
C ALA A 66 13.27 22.34 -3.67
N LEU A 67 14.46 22.37 -3.07
CA LEU A 67 15.72 22.30 -3.81
C LEU A 67 15.98 20.89 -4.33
N VAL A 68 15.65 19.87 -3.54
CA VAL A 68 15.73 18.47 -3.97
C VAL A 68 14.77 18.20 -5.13
N GLU A 69 13.53 18.69 -5.04
CA GLU A 69 12.53 18.60 -6.12
C GLU A 69 13.02 19.27 -7.40
N ALA A 70 13.59 20.47 -7.29
CA ALA A 70 14.14 21.18 -8.45
C ALA A 70 15.33 20.44 -9.08
N ALA A 71 16.18 19.82 -8.26
CA ALA A 71 17.39 19.13 -8.72
C ALA A 71 17.12 17.77 -9.36
N ILE A 72 15.99 17.13 -9.07
CA ILE A 72 15.70 15.74 -9.45
C ILE A 72 14.44 15.66 -10.30
N GLN A 73 14.62 15.62 -11.62
CA GLN A 73 13.53 15.55 -12.60
C GLN A 73 13.31 14.14 -13.15
N THR A 74 14.29 13.25 -12.98
CA THR A 74 14.28 11.91 -13.60
C THR A 74 14.73 10.84 -12.62
N LYS A 75 14.31 9.59 -12.87
CA LYS A 75 14.75 8.42 -12.11
C LYS A 75 16.28 8.27 -12.02
N PRO A 76 17.07 8.41 -13.11
CA PRO A 76 18.53 8.37 -13.01
C PRO A 76 19.11 9.46 -12.09
N GLN A 77 18.56 10.67 -12.12
CA GLN A 77 18.98 11.75 -11.21
C GLN A 77 18.66 11.43 -9.75
N PHE A 78 17.51 10.81 -9.47
CA PHE A 78 17.16 10.38 -8.11
C PHE A 78 18.18 9.38 -7.57
N CYS A 79 18.47 8.34 -8.36
CA CYS A 79 19.46 7.33 -7.99
C CYS A 79 20.85 7.95 -7.81
N ALA A 80 21.28 8.84 -8.71
CA ALA A 80 22.58 9.50 -8.63
C ALA A 80 22.67 10.40 -7.39
N PHE A 81 21.64 11.19 -7.08
CA PHE A 81 21.60 12.04 -5.89
C PHE A 81 21.72 11.21 -4.61
N ALA A 82 20.97 10.11 -4.51
CA ALA A 82 21.07 9.21 -3.37
C ALA A 82 22.47 8.61 -3.22
N LEU A 83 23.09 8.15 -4.32
CA LEU A 83 24.44 7.58 -4.32
C LEU A 83 25.51 8.59 -3.87
N THR A 84 25.47 9.81 -4.40
CA THR A 84 26.41 10.89 -4.05
C THR A 84 26.31 11.29 -2.57
N ASN A 85 25.13 11.12 -1.96
CA ASN A 85 24.89 11.38 -0.54
C ASN A 85 25.03 10.11 0.33
N HIS A 86 25.56 9.01 -0.21
CA HIS A 86 25.75 7.73 0.49
C HIS A 86 24.46 7.15 1.10
N LEU A 87 23.32 7.36 0.44
CA LEU A 87 22.01 6.89 0.89
C LEU A 87 21.63 5.54 0.27
N ALA A 88 21.28 4.58 1.12
CA ALA A 88 20.67 3.32 0.70
C ALA A 88 19.18 3.52 0.33
N TRP A 89 18.93 4.21 -0.78
CA TRP A 89 17.59 4.69 -1.16
C TRP A 89 16.52 3.59 -1.22
N LYS A 90 16.87 2.37 -1.66
CA LYS A 90 15.90 1.26 -1.71
C LYS A 90 15.32 0.94 -0.35
N SER A 91 16.19 0.78 0.65
CA SER A 91 15.79 0.51 2.02
C SER A 91 15.00 1.68 2.61
N LEU A 92 15.40 2.91 2.27
CA LEU A 92 14.74 4.11 2.74
C LEU A 92 13.31 4.26 2.20
N VAL A 93 13.13 4.09 0.88
CA VAL A 93 11.81 4.12 0.23
C VAL A 93 10.94 2.99 0.76
N MET A 94 11.48 1.78 0.87
CA MET A 94 10.76 0.64 1.47
C MET A 94 10.26 0.99 2.87
N HIS A 95 11.15 1.39 3.78
CA HIS A 95 10.78 1.64 5.18
C HIS A 95 9.78 2.78 5.34
N ARG A 96 9.82 3.81 4.48
CA ARG A 96 9.02 5.03 4.69
C ARG A 96 7.75 5.09 3.86
N LEU A 97 7.70 4.40 2.72
CA LEU A 97 6.58 4.52 1.78
C LEU A 97 5.83 3.21 1.56
N SER A 98 6.42 2.06 1.87
CA SER A 98 5.69 0.78 1.81
C SER A 98 4.49 0.83 2.72
N GLN A 99 3.38 0.33 2.20
CA GLN A 99 2.13 0.14 2.91
C GLN A 99 1.98 -1.29 3.42
N GLU A 100 2.91 -2.22 3.14
CA GLU A 100 2.83 -3.65 3.55
C GLU A 100 2.30 -3.80 4.99
N ARG A 101 2.89 -3.04 5.91
CA ARG A 101 2.60 -3.09 7.36
C ARG A 101 1.92 -1.83 7.90
N ALA A 102 1.47 -0.95 7.01
CA ALA A 102 0.78 0.27 7.41
C ALA A 102 -0.59 -0.07 7.97
N ARG A 103 -0.94 0.55 9.11
CA ARG A 103 -2.26 0.43 9.73
C ARG A 103 -3.33 0.98 8.80
N ILE A 104 -4.51 0.37 8.85
CA ILE A 104 -5.68 0.83 8.11
C ILE A 104 -6.13 2.17 8.70
N PRO A 105 -6.15 3.27 7.92
CA PRO A 105 -6.36 4.60 8.46
C PRO A 105 -7.83 5.04 8.47
N SER A 106 -8.70 4.38 7.70
CA SER A 106 -10.10 4.74 7.58
C SER A 106 -10.97 3.56 7.17
N PHE A 107 -12.28 3.74 7.33
CA PHE A 107 -13.30 2.80 6.91
C PHE A 107 -13.28 2.56 5.39
N GLU A 108 -13.07 3.57 4.55
CA GLU A 108 -13.03 3.39 3.09
C GLU A 108 -11.88 2.47 2.67
N VAL A 109 -10.73 2.59 3.35
CA VAL A 109 -9.57 1.73 3.10
C VAL A 109 -9.83 0.31 3.61
N ALA A 110 -10.46 0.16 4.79
CA ALA A 110 -10.88 -1.14 5.30
C ALA A 110 -11.84 -1.82 4.31
N HIS A 111 -12.85 -1.09 3.84
CA HIS A 111 -13.86 -1.56 2.90
C HIS A 111 -13.24 -2.00 1.56
N PHE A 112 -12.22 -1.27 1.08
CA PHE A 112 -11.43 -1.71 -0.07
C PHE A 112 -10.79 -3.09 0.18
N PHE A 113 -10.12 -3.30 1.32
CA PHE A 113 -9.49 -4.58 1.63
C PHE A 113 -10.49 -5.72 1.79
N LEU A 114 -11.69 -5.45 2.31
CA LEU A 114 -12.77 -6.45 2.39
C LEU A 114 -13.24 -6.96 1.02
N SER A 115 -12.95 -6.24 -0.06
CA SER A 115 -13.23 -6.68 -1.43
C SER A 115 -12.22 -7.71 -1.96
N TYR A 116 -11.14 -7.99 -1.22
CA TYR A 116 -10.06 -8.90 -1.61
C TYR A 116 -9.78 -9.91 -0.47
N PRO A 117 -10.53 -11.03 -0.40
CA PRO A 117 -10.35 -12.04 0.66
C PRO A 117 -8.94 -12.62 0.77
N ASP A 118 -8.22 -12.71 -0.34
CA ASP A 118 -6.85 -13.24 -0.39
C ASP A 118 -5.78 -12.22 0.06
N SER A 119 -6.19 -11.00 0.40
CA SER A 119 -5.30 -9.93 0.87
C SER A 119 -4.75 -10.26 2.26
N PRO A 120 -3.43 -10.17 2.49
CA PRO A 120 -2.85 -10.26 3.83
C PRO A 120 -3.47 -9.30 4.85
N LYS A 121 -4.00 -8.15 4.38
CA LYS A 121 -4.69 -7.16 5.23
C LYS A 121 -6.18 -7.43 5.45
N PHE A 122 -6.73 -8.51 4.90
CA PHE A 122 -8.16 -8.81 5.02
C PHE A 122 -8.59 -8.95 6.49
N SER A 123 -7.82 -9.71 7.29
CA SER A 123 -8.10 -9.89 8.72
C SER A 123 -8.08 -8.56 9.47
N ASP A 124 -7.02 -7.76 9.27
CA ASP A 124 -6.91 -6.43 9.89
C ASP A 124 -8.09 -5.52 9.50
N ALA A 125 -8.63 -5.66 8.29
CA ALA A 125 -9.79 -4.91 7.83
C ALA A 125 -11.09 -5.36 8.51
N CYS A 126 -11.27 -6.67 8.72
CA CYS A 126 -12.37 -7.20 9.53
C CYS A 126 -12.30 -6.65 10.95
N ASP A 127 -11.13 -6.71 11.59
CA ASP A 127 -10.92 -6.19 12.95
C ASP A 127 -11.15 -4.68 13.02
N TYR A 128 -10.71 -3.94 12.00
CA TYR A 128 -10.97 -2.51 11.90
C TYR A 128 -12.48 -2.22 11.89
N VAL A 129 -13.25 -2.92 11.04
CA VAL A 129 -14.69 -2.71 10.93
C VAL A 129 -15.43 -3.12 12.19
N MET A 130 -15.10 -4.28 12.77
CA MET A 130 -15.83 -4.84 13.91
C MET A 130 -15.47 -4.15 15.23
N GLU A 131 -14.23 -3.69 15.40
CA GLU A 131 -13.72 -3.24 16.69
C GLU A 131 -13.17 -1.81 16.63
N SER A 132 -12.07 -1.56 15.92
CA SER A 132 -11.26 -0.35 16.16
C SER A 132 -11.67 0.91 15.37
N GLY A 133 -12.42 0.77 14.28
CA GLY A 133 -12.70 1.85 13.33
C GLY A 133 -13.77 2.85 13.78
N ILE A 134 -13.38 3.94 14.42
CA ILE A 134 -14.31 4.94 14.96
C ILE A 134 -15.20 5.62 13.90
N ASP A 135 -14.77 5.58 12.64
CA ASP A 135 -15.41 6.18 11.47
C ASP A 135 -16.34 5.21 10.72
N VAL A 136 -16.43 3.96 11.17
CA VAL A 136 -17.29 2.93 10.57
C VAL A 136 -18.76 3.26 10.87
N PRO A 137 -19.63 3.36 9.84
CA PRO A 137 -21.06 3.56 10.05
C PRO A 137 -21.67 2.45 10.93
N SER A 138 -22.50 2.83 11.90
CA SER A 138 -23.04 1.91 12.90
C SER A 138 -23.88 0.79 12.30
N GLU A 139 -24.66 1.09 11.27
CA GLU A 139 -25.47 0.11 10.55
C GLU A 139 -24.58 -0.92 9.84
N PHE A 140 -23.58 -0.45 9.09
CA PHE A 140 -22.61 -1.31 8.42
C PHE A 140 -21.88 -2.22 9.42
N ARG A 141 -21.38 -1.65 10.53
CA ARG A 141 -20.70 -2.44 11.57
C ARG A 141 -21.59 -3.56 12.10
N LYS A 142 -22.85 -3.24 12.39
CA LYS A 142 -23.81 -4.21 12.92
C LYS A 142 -24.05 -5.34 11.91
N GLU A 143 -24.41 -4.99 10.68
CA GLU A 143 -24.67 -5.96 9.61
C GLU A 143 -23.44 -6.84 9.33
N PHE A 144 -22.26 -6.24 9.24
CA PHE A 144 -21.02 -6.96 8.99
C PHE A 144 -20.67 -7.91 10.16
N THR A 145 -20.83 -7.46 11.40
CA THR A 145 -20.56 -8.29 12.60
C THR A 145 -21.52 -9.48 12.68
N GLU A 146 -22.82 -9.26 12.38
CA GLU A 146 -23.81 -10.33 12.33
C GLU A 146 -23.47 -11.36 11.25
N PHE A 147 -23.15 -10.90 10.03
CA PHE A 147 -22.72 -11.76 8.92
C PHE A 147 -21.44 -12.55 9.22
N PHE A 148 -20.44 -11.90 9.82
CA PHE A 148 -19.19 -12.54 10.18
C PHE A 148 -19.42 -13.66 11.20
N ASN A 149 -20.17 -13.36 12.27
CA ASN A 149 -20.48 -14.34 13.31
C ASN A 149 -21.29 -15.54 12.78
N SER A 150 -22.25 -15.31 11.88
CA SER A 150 -23.01 -16.42 11.29
C SER A 150 -22.12 -17.32 10.42
N SER A 151 -21.23 -16.72 9.64
CA SER A 151 -20.29 -17.44 8.76
C SER A 151 -19.27 -18.29 9.54
N VAL A 152 -18.75 -17.74 10.65
CA VAL A 152 -17.86 -18.47 11.57
C VAL A 152 -18.61 -19.62 12.27
N HIS A 153 -19.85 -19.38 12.68
CA HIS A 153 -20.66 -20.43 13.30
C HIS A 153 -20.95 -21.57 12.31
N GLU A 154 -21.28 -21.28 11.05
CA GLU A 154 -21.51 -22.33 10.04
C GLU A 154 -20.26 -23.17 9.75
N SER A 155 -19.09 -22.55 9.68
CA SER A 155 -17.82 -23.26 9.41
C SER A 155 -17.42 -24.20 10.55
N LEU A 156 -17.54 -23.77 11.81
CA LEU A 156 -17.25 -24.62 12.99
C LEU A 156 -18.17 -25.84 13.09
N TYR A 157 -19.45 -25.70 12.72
CA TYR A 157 -20.40 -26.82 12.72
C TYR A 157 -20.13 -27.83 11.60
N GLN A 158 -19.60 -27.39 10.46
CA GLN A 158 -19.23 -28.28 9.35
C GLN A 158 -17.93 -29.04 9.64
N GLU A 159 -16.93 -28.42 10.27
CA GLU A 159 -15.71 -29.11 10.72
C GLU A 159 -16.01 -30.16 11.79
N GLY A 160 -16.92 -29.87 12.73
CA GLY A 160 -17.35 -30.82 13.75
C GLY A 160 -18.12 -32.06 13.24
N GLN A 161 -18.60 -32.03 11.99
CA GLN A 161 -19.25 -33.19 11.32
C GLN A 161 -18.28 -33.95 10.40
N GLY A 162 -17.10 -33.41 10.11
CA GLY A 162 -16.09 -34.00 9.20
C GLY A 162 -15.20 -35.08 9.82
N ASP A 163 -15.00 -35.06 11.14
CA ASP A 163 -14.16 -36.03 11.88
C ASP A 163 -14.91 -37.33 12.29
N GLY A 164 -16.10 -37.55 11.73
CA GLY A 164 -16.95 -38.71 11.98
C GLY A 164 -16.91 -39.78 10.89
N LYS A 165 -15.73 -40.14 10.36
CA LYS A 165 -15.58 -41.38 9.56
C LYS A 165 -14.27 -42.10 9.89
N GLY A 166 -14.34 -42.90 10.95
CA GLY A 166 -13.59 -44.16 11.03
C GLY A 166 -14.19 -45.23 10.11
#